data_AF-K1TZU7-F1
#
_entry.id   AF-K1TZU7-F1
#
_cell.length_a   1.000
_cell.length_b   1.000
_cell.length_c   1.000
_cell.angle_alpha   90.00
_cell.angle_beta   90.00
_cell.angle_gamma   90.00
#
_symmetry.space_group_name_H-M   'P 1'
#
loop_
_entity.id
_entity.type
_entity.pdbx_description
1 polymer ?
#
loop_
_entity_poly.entity_id
_entity_poly.type
_entity_poly.pdbx_seq_one_letter_code
_entity_poly.pdbx_strand_id
1 'polypeptide(L)'
;MPIPCPHFKITIVKRSQGQSAVAGAAYQSGERLFSEYDQRTKFYNKKKELVHAEIMLPSYAPLGFADRATLWNAVEAVENQWNSQLARRIV
;
A
#
# COMPACT_ATOMS: atom_id res chain seq x y z
N MET A 1 -33.03 14.63 10.57
CA MET A 1 -32.05 14.05 9.65
C MET A 1 -30.88 13.51 10.47
N PRO A 2 -30.41 12.26 10.28
CA PRO A 2 -29.19 11.83 10.94
C PRO A 2 -28.03 12.68 10.44
N ILE A 3 -27.21 13.17 11.37
CA ILE A 3 -25.98 13.90 11.05
C ILE A 3 -24.99 12.86 10.49
N PRO A 4 -24.42 13.05 9.30
CA PRO A 4 -23.39 12.14 8.81
C PRO A 4 -22.18 12.23 9.74
N CYS A 5 -21.83 11.11 10.38
CA CYS A 5 -20.62 10.98 11.17
C CYS A 5 -19.50 10.45 10.28
N PRO A 6 -18.53 11.27 9.84
CA PRO A 6 -17.41 10.79 9.03
C PRO A 6 -16.57 9.82 9.86
N HIS A 7 -16.21 8.68 9.25
CA HIS A 7 -15.27 7.73 9.85
C HIS A 7 -13.84 8.15 9.48
N PHE A 8 -12.95 8.21 10.46
CA PHE A 8 -11.54 8.49 10.25
C PHE A 8 -10.71 7.53 11.10
N LYS A 9 -9.86 6.73 10.45
CA LYS A 9 -9.03 5.73 11.11
C LYS A 9 -7.63 5.69 10.51
N ILE A 10 -6.63 5.91 11.37
CA ILE A 10 -5.22 5.74 11.03
C ILE A 10 -4.72 4.42 11.58
N THR A 11 -4.04 3.64 10.74
CA THR A 11 -3.38 2.39 11.11
C THR A 11 -1.98 2.34 10.53
N ILE A 12 -1.06 1.66 11.21
CA ILE A 12 0.33 1.52 10.74
C ILE A 12 0.50 0.11 10.19
N VAL A 13 1.06 0.01 8.99
CA VAL A 13 1.45 -1.25 8.37
C VAL A 13 2.77 -1.70 9.00
N LYS A 14 2.73 -2.72 9.86
CA LYS A 14 3.89 -3.20 10.62
C LYS A 14 4.32 -4.59 10.16
N ARG A 15 5.61 -4.75 9.88
CA ARG A 15 6.16 -6.07 9.51
C ARG A 15 6.07 -7.08 10.64
N SER A 16 6.20 -6.64 11.89
CA SER A 16 6.06 -7.51 13.07
C SER A 16 4.68 -8.15 13.22
N GLN A 17 3.66 -7.62 12.54
CA GLN A 17 2.31 -8.18 12.49
C GLN A 17 2.06 -9.02 11.23
N GLY A 18 3.11 -9.35 10.47
CA GLY A 18 3.01 -10.08 9.20
C GLY A 18 2.39 -9.26 8.07
N GLN A 19 2.37 -7.93 8.18
CA GLN A 19 1.80 -7.05 7.16
C GLN A 19 2.86 -6.66 6.12
N SER A 20 2.41 -6.52 4.87
CA SER A 20 3.23 -6.08 3.74
C SER A 20 2.61 -4.85 3.10
N ALA A 21 3.46 -3.92 2.68
CA ALA A 21 3.04 -2.72 1.98
C ALA A 21 2.59 -3.06 0.56
N VAL A 22 3.33 -3.93 -0.14
CA VAL A 22 2.97 -4.43 -1.48
C VAL A 22 1.63 -5.15 -1.46
N ALA A 23 1.39 -6.01 -0.46
CA ALA A 23 0.10 -6.68 -0.30
C ALA A 23 -1.05 -5.70 -0.05
N GLY A 24 -0.84 -4.69 0.78
CA GLY A 24 -1.82 -3.63 1.04
C GLY A 24 -2.14 -2.82 -0.22
N ALA A 25 -1.13 -2.47 -1.00
CA ALA A 25 -1.28 -1.73 -2.25
C ALA A 25 -2.01 -2.54 -3.32
N ALA A 26 -1.69 -3.83 -3.46
CA ALA A 26 -2.40 -4.75 -4.36
C ALA A 26 -3.87 -4.89 -3.97
N TYR A 27 -4.17 -4.98 -2.68
CA TYR A 27 -5.55 -5.05 -2.19
C TYR A 27 -6.35 -3.79 -2.49
N GLN A 28 -5.76 -2.60 -2.32
CA GLN A 28 -6.44 -1.32 -2.52
C GLN A 28 -6.62 -0.97 -4.01
N SER A 29 -5.61 -1.25 -4.84
CA SER A 29 -5.65 -0.97 -6.29
C SER A 29 -6.34 -2.09 -7.10
N GLY A 30 -6.46 -3.30 -6.54
CA GLY A 30 -6.90 -4.48 -7.26
C GLY A 30 -5.92 -4.92 -8.35
N GLU A 31 -4.68 -4.43 -8.32
CA GLU A 31 -3.63 -4.79 -9.27
C GLU A 31 -2.85 -6.01 -8.79
N ARG A 32 -2.20 -6.68 -9.74
CA ARG A 32 -1.30 -7.80 -9.47
C ARG A 32 0.10 -7.25 -9.26
N LEU A 33 0.56 -7.24 -8.00
CA LEU A 33 1.89 -6.73 -7.65
C LEU A 33 2.81 -7.87 -7.19
N PHE A 34 4.07 -7.84 -7.60
CA PHE A 34 5.09 -8.76 -7.13
C PHE A 34 5.80 -8.17 -5.91
N SER A 35 5.88 -8.92 -4.81
CA SER A 35 6.73 -8.57 -3.66
C SER A 35 8.06 -9.28 -3.80
N GLU A 36 9.13 -8.50 -3.91
CA GLU A 36 10.52 -9.00 -3.95
C GLU A 36 10.94 -9.60 -2.61
N TYR A 37 10.42 -9.10 -1.50
CA TYR A 37 10.69 -9.61 -0.16
C TYR A 37 10.10 -11.01 0.04
N ASP A 38 8.82 -11.18 -0.27
CA ASP A 38 8.14 -12.48 -0.12
C ASP A 38 8.40 -13.44 -1.29
N GLN A 39 9.04 -12.95 -2.37
CA GLN A 39 9.20 -13.65 -3.65
C GLN A 39 7.86 -14.20 -4.18
N ARG A 40 6.78 -13.42 -3.99
CA ARG A 40 5.41 -13.85 -4.27
C ARG A 40 4.60 -12.73 -4.89
N THR A 41 3.79 -13.11 -5.87
CA THR A 41 2.79 -12.24 -6.47
C THR A 41 1.58 -12.11 -5.54
N LYS A 42 1.25 -10.89 -5.14
CA LYS A 42 0.05 -10.53 -4.38
C LYS A 42 -1.03 -10.11 -5.36
N PHE A 43 -2.13 -10.85 -5.37
CA PHE A 43 -3.29 -10.52 -6.18
C PHE A 43 -4.55 -10.79 -5.38
N TYR A 44 -5.39 -9.78 -5.29
CA TYR A 44 -6.68 -9.85 -4.60
C TYR A 44 -7.74 -9.51 -5.64
N ASN A 45 -8.57 -10.51 -5.98
CA ASN A 45 -9.62 -10.32 -6.97
C ASN A 45 -10.55 -9.17 -6.54
N LYS A 46 -10.86 -8.27 -7.47
CA LYS A 46 -11.51 -6.99 -7.19
C LYS A 46 -12.85 -7.17 -6.49
N LYS A 47 -13.08 -6.40 -5.43
CA LYS A 47 -14.43 -5.92 -5.10
C LYS A 47 -14.85 -4.98 -6.23
N LYS A 48 -16.06 -5.13 -6.77
CA LYS A 48 -16.62 -4.37 -7.92
C LYS A 48 -16.67 -2.83 -7.73
N GLU A 49 -16.21 -2.30 -6.60
CA GLU A 49 -16.46 -0.94 -6.13
C GLU A 49 -15.25 0.01 -6.27
N LEU A 50 -14.11 -0.45 -6.80
CA LEU A 50 -12.97 0.46 -7.00
C LEU A 50 -13.21 1.41 -8.17
N VAL A 51 -13.48 2.68 -7.85
CA VAL A 51 -13.73 3.75 -8.83
C VAL A 51 -12.44 4.43 -9.30
N HIS A 52 -11.49 4.67 -8.39
CA HIS A 52 -10.26 5.40 -8.69
C HIS A 52 -9.08 4.88 -7.88
N ALA A 53 -7.89 4.88 -8.49
CA ALA A 53 -6.64 4.55 -7.82
C ALA A 53 -5.47 5.29 -8.50
N GLU A 54 -4.76 6.12 -7.73
CA GLU A 54 -3.62 6.89 -8.23
C GLU A 54 -2.46 6.89 -7.23
N ILE A 55 -1.27 7.30 -7.70
CA ILE A 55 -0.11 7.57 -6.87
C ILE A 55 0.24 9.03 -7.03
N MET A 56 0.22 9.77 -5.93
CA MET A 56 0.62 11.16 -5.89
C MET A 56 2.09 11.26 -5.47
N LEU A 57 2.91 11.85 -6.33
CA LEU A 57 4.32 12.09 -6.07
C LEU A 57 4.56 13.56 -5.69
N PRO A 58 5.47 13.84 -4.74
CA PRO A 58 5.92 15.21 -4.52
C PRO A 58 6.76 15.70 -5.71
N SER A 59 6.89 17.02 -5.86
CA SER A 59 7.54 17.67 -7.01
C SER A 59 8.99 17.23 -7.27
N TYR A 60 9.69 16.76 -6.23
CA TYR A 60 11.09 16.34 -6.29
C TYR A 60 11.26 14.80 -6.32
N ALA A 61 10.18 14.02 -6.31
CA ALA A 61 10.30 12.57 -6.35
C ALA A 61 10.65 12.07 -7.76
N PRO A 62 11.51 11.03 -7.87
CA PRO A 62 11.74 10.35 -9.13
C PRO A 62 10.44 9.82 -9.75
N LEU A 63 10.26 10.03 -11.05
CA LEU A 63 9.09 9.56 -11.80
C LEU A 63 8.94 8.03 -11.79
N GLY A 64 10.04 7.28 -11.55
CA GLY A 64 9.99 5.82 -11.40
C GLY A 64 9.09 5.35 -10.26
N PHE A 65 8.85 6.20 -9.25
CA PHE A 65 7.92 5.88 -8.16
C PHE A 65 6.44 6.08 -8.51
N ALA A 66 6.13 6.53 -9.73
CA ALA A 66 4.75 6.54 -10.23
C ALA A 66 4.24 5.11 -10.46
N ASP A 67 5.15 4.15 -10.64
CA ASP A 67 4.82 2.74 -10.69
C ASP A 67 4.63 2.18 -9.27
N ARG A 68 3.47 1.53 -9.06
CA ARG A 68 3.06 1.02 -7.75
C ARG A 68 3.96 -0.11 -7.26
N ALA A 69 4.42 -1.00 -8.15
CA ALA A 69 5.30 -2.09 -7.76
C ALA A 69 6.66 -1.55 -7.34
N THR A 70 7.21 -0.62 -8.11
CA THR A 70 8.52 0.00 -7.84
C THR A 70 8.50 0.77 -6.52
N LEU A 71 7.47 1.59 -6.27
CA LEU A 71 7.31 2.33 -5.02
C LEU A 71 7.29 1.43 -3.79
N TRP A 72 6.40 0.44 -3.77
CA TRP A 72 6.20 -0.37 -2.56
C TRP A 72 7.30 -1.41 -2.34
N ASN A 73 7.94 -1.93 -3.40
CA ASN A 73 9.13 -2.75 -3.24
C ASN A 73 10.32 -1.94 -2.72
N ALA A 74 10.52 -0.70 -3.20
CA ALA A 74 11.56 0.18 -2.68
C ALA A 74 11.39 0.45 -1.18
N VAL A 75 10.16 0.68 -0.72
CA VAL A 75 9.85 0.82 0.72
C VAL A 75 10.20 -0.45 1.48
N GLU A 76 9.80 -1.63 1.00
CA GLU A 76 10.10 -2.90 1.68
C GLU A 76 11.59 -3.25 1.70
N ALA A 77 12.36 -2.79 0.70
CA ALA A 77 13.80 -2.97 0.62
C ALA A 77 14.58 -2.05 1.58
N VAL A 78 14.16 -0.79 1.73
CA VAL A 78 14.77 0.16 2.67
C VAL A 78 14.47 -0.24 4.12
N GLU A 79 13.21 -0.55 4.40
CA GLU A 79 12.74 -0.93 5.73
C GLU A 79 12.96 -2.43 5.95
N ASN A 80 14.20 -2.87 6.17
CA ASN A 80 14.58 -4.29 6.19
C ASN A 80 14.43 -5.00 7.55
N GLN A 81 14.18 -4.27 8.64
CA GLN A 81 14.06 -4.88 9.98
C GLN A 81 12.74 -5.60 10.20
N TRP A 82 12.75 -6.60 11.10
CA TRP A 82 11.56 -7.41 11.41
C TRP A 82 10.42 -6.61 12.06
N ASN A 83 10.75 -5.52 12.76
CA ASN A 83 9.80 -4.63 13.44
C ASN A 83 9.52 -3.32 12.69
N SER A 84 9.92 -3.23 11.41
CA SER A 84 9.78 -2.01 10.61
C SER A 84 8.33 -1.60 10.42
N GLN A 85 8.12 -0.29 10.29
CA GLN A 85 6.84 0.33 10.01
C GLN A 85 6.84 0.79 8.55
N LEU A 86 6.21 0.00 7.67
CA LEU A 86 6.32 0.16 6.22
C LEU A 86 5.51 1.34 5.69
N ALA A 87 4.30 1.54 6.23
CA ALA A 87 3.38 2.55 5.73
C ALA A 87 2.37 2.98 6.80
N ARG A 88 1.73 4.13 6.57
CA ARG A 88 0.54 4.55 7.31
C ARG A 88 -0.66 4.45 6.38
N ARG A 89 -1.71 3.77 6.84
CA ARG A 89 -2.99 3.65 6.14
C ARG A 89 -4.00 4.56 6.83
N ILE A 90 -4.69 5.35 6.03
CA ILE A 90 -5.74 6.28 6.46
C ILE A 90 -7.01 5.86 5.72
N VAL A 91 -8.12 5.76 6.45
CA VAL A 91 -9.47 5.44 5.94
C VAL A 91 -10.46 6.44 6.50
#